data_AF-A0A4Q5U682-F1
#
_entry.id   AF-A0A4Q5U682-F1
#
_cell.length_a   1.000
_cell.length_b   1.000
_cell.length_c   1.000
_cell.angle_alpha   90.00
_cell.angle_beta   90.00
_cell.angle_gamma   90.00
#
_symmetry.space_group_name_H-M   'P 1'
#
loop_
_entity.id
_entity.type
_entity.pdbx_description
1 polymer ?
#
loop_
_entity_poly.entity_id
_entity_poly.type
_entity_poly.pdbx_seq_one_letter_code
_entity_poly.pdbx_strand_id
1 'polypeptide(L)'
;MTAKFTHEEIISYLSSTGQEQYHFLIDLEHPYFFTAGSRLTLFADNDRWAIVFEKAGFSTGSACGMLELSYYGNCLRNTTEPNGQTSNSKYVTLIEYDDLQAITEPDGFEQVAANAIEIRVRDKIVPIQNDPSEYRAKGIDPTGYSDRPDLIEFEAMIRFLDEVSRIHRPRVMDL
;
A
#
# COMPACT_ATOMS: atom_id res chain seq x y z
N MET A 1 -16.16 -31.07 2.66
CA MET A 1 -17.09 -30.32 3.54
C MET A 1 -17.61 -29.15 2.72
N THR A 2 -18.89 -28.80 2.89
CA THR A 2 -19.55 -27.74 2.10
C THR A 2 -19.54 -26.44 2.91
N ALA A 3 -19.21 -25.32 2.27
CA ALA A 3 -19.32 -24.01 2.89
C ALA A 3 -20.77 -23.74 3.32
N LYS A 4 -20.96 -23.14 4.50
CA LYS A 4 -22.25 -22.74 5.06
C LYS A 4 -22.63 -21.30 4.70
N PHE A 5 -21.82 -20.63 3.88
CA PHE A 5 -22.12 -19.33 3.31
C PHE A 5 -22.34 -19.43 1.80
N THR A 6 -23.19 -18.55 1.26
CA THR A 6 -23.47 -18.48 -0.18
C THR A 6 -22.79 -17.30 -0.85
N HIS A 7 -22.75 -17.32 -2.18
CA HIS A 7 -22.33 -16.17 -2.98
C HIS A 7 -23.17 -14.94 -2.63
N GLU A 8 -24.50 -15.11 -2.58
CA GLU A 8 -25.45 -14.03 -2.34
C GLU A 8 -25.21 -13.38 -0.97
N GLU A 9 -24.87 -14.17 0.05
CA GLU A 9 -24.53 -13.66 1.38
C GLU A 9 -23.24 -12.83 1.37
N ILE A 10 -22.21 -13.27 0.63
CA ILE A 10 -20.96 -12.50 0.49
C ILE A 10 -21.21 -11.17 -0.22
N ILE A 11 -21.94 -11.18 -1.35
CA ILE A 11 -22.27 -9.96 -2.08
C ILE A 11 -23.15 -9.03 -1.24
N SER A 12 -24.11 -9.59 -0.51
CA SER A 12 -24.94 -8.81 0.41
C SER A 12 -24.11 -8.17 1.51
N TYR A 13 -23.11 -8.87 2.05
CA TYR A 13 -22.19 -8.31 3.04
C TYR A 13 -21.39 -7.14 2.44
N LEU A 14 -20.75 -7.35 1.28
CA LEU A 14 -19.91 -6.33 0.62
C LEU A 14 -20.71 -5.09 0.18
N SER A 15 -22.02 -5.25 -0.02
CA SER A 15 -22.92 -4.17 -0.45
C SER A 15 -23.65 -3.51 0.73
N SER A 16 -23.55 -4.06 1.93
CA SER A 16 -24.22 -3.51 3.11
C SER A 16 -23.45 -2.33 3.69
N THR A 17 -24.15 -1.46 4.41
CA THR A 17 -23.56 -0.31 5.08
C THR A 17 -23.74 -0.43 6.59
N GLY A 18 -22.87 0.23 7.36
CA GLY A 18 -23.00 0.29 8.83
C GLY A 18 -22.51 -0.95 9.58
N GLN A 19 -21.75 -1.83 8.94
CA GLN A 19 -20.99 -2.91 9.61
C GLN A 19 -19.93 -2.31 10.55
N GLU A 20 -19.34 -1.20 10.12
CA GLU A 20 -18.40 -0.37 10.87
C GLU A 20 -18.88 1.08 10.88
N GLN A 21 -18.37 1.85 11.83
CA GLN A 21 -18.54 3.30 11.80
C GLN A 21 -17.80 3.92 10.60
N TYR A 22 -16.66 3.33 10.23
CA TYR A 22 -15.93 3.62 9.01
C TYR A 22 -15.81 2.37 8.15
N HIS A 23 -16.56 2.35 7.05
CA HIS A 23 -16.55 1.26 6.09
C HIS A 23 -16.15 1.81 4.72
N PHE A 24 -14.95 1.48 4.27
CA PHE A 24 -14.39 1.93 3.00
C PHE A 24 -14.28 0.77 2.03
N LEU A 25 -14.78 0.97 0.81
CA LEU A 25 -14.32 0.18 -0.33
C LEU A 25 -12.93 0.65 -0.75
N ILE A 26 -12.11 -0.27 -1.25
CA ILE A 26 -10.76 0.07 -1.67
C ILE A 26 -10.79 1.08 -2.83
N ASP A 27 -10.08 2.19 -2.66
CA ASP A 27 -9.91 3.21 -3.69
C ASP A 27 -8.50 3.11 -4.29
N LEU A 28 -8.40 2.60 -5.51
CA LEU A 28 -7.14 2.43 -6.22
C LEU A 28 -6.63 3.73 -6.86
N GLU A 29 -7.49 4.75 -6.98
CA GLU A 29 -7.22 6.02 -7.67
C GLU A 29 -7.30 7.22 -6.71
N HIS A 30 -7.03 6.97 -5.42
CA HIS A 30 -7.11 8.00 -4.39
C HIS A 30 -6.11 9.14 -4.66
N PRO A 31 -6.55 10.42 -4.73
CA PRO A 31 -5.74 11.53 -5.23
C PRO A 31 -4.51 11.88 -4.38
N TYR A 32 -4.49 11.43 -3.12
CA TYR A 32 -3.34 11.59 -2.21
C TYR A 32 -2.55 10.30 -1.97
N PHE A 33 -2.77 9.28 -2.80
CA PHE A 33 -2.10 8.00 -2.68
C PHE A 33 -1.79 7.42 -4.06
N PHE A 34 -0.52 7.47 -4.44
CA PHE A 34 -0.06 6.87 -5.68
C PHE A 34 0.13 5.37 -5.50
N THR A 35 -0.77 4.57 -6.08
CA THR A 35 -0.78 3.11 -5.94
C THR A 35 0.44 2.49 -6.64
N ALA A 36 1.37 1.99 -5.82
CA ALA A 36 2.53 1.22 -6.27
C ALA A 36 2.16 -0.24 -6.54
N GLY A 37 1.16 -0.81 -5.88
CA GLY A 37 0.79 -2.20 -6.06
C GLY A 37 -0.46 -2.55 -5.29
N SER A 38 -1.19 -3.57 -5.74
CA SER A 38 -2.36 -4.05 -5.02
C SER A 38 -2.49 -5.56 -5.09
N ARG A 39 -3.13 -6.13 -4.07
CA ARG A 39 -3.37 -7.56 -3.96
C ARG A 39 -4.68 -7.86 -3.27
N LEU A 40 -5.29 -8.94 -3.70
CA LEU A 40 -6.42 -9.57 -3.04
C LEU A 40 -5.99 -10.89 -2.42
N THR A 41 -6.30 -11.10 -1.14
CA THR A 41 -6.13 -12.39 -0.48
C THR A 41 -7.46 -12.87 0.08
N LEU A 42 -7.82 -14.11 -0.23
CA LEU A 42 -9.06 -14.74 0.18
C LEU A 42 -8.75 -15.84 1.21
N PHE A 43 -9.51 -15.84 2.30
CA PHE A 43 -9.45 -16.85 3.35
C PHE A 43 -10.83 -17.45 3.52
N ALA A 44 -10.92 -18.77 3.66
CA ALA A 44 -12.18 -19.44 3.92
C ALA A 44 -11.99 -20.77 4.65
N ASP A 45 -12.96 -21.11 5.49
CA ASP A 45 -13.26 -22.47 5.91
C ASP A 45 -14.76 -22.77 5.72
N ASN A 46 -15.32 -23.76 6.41
CA ASN A 46 -16.73 -24.12 6.23
C ASN A 46 -17.69 -23.04 6.73
N ASP A 47 -17.30 -22.25 7.74
CA ASP A 47 -18.19 -21.33 8.45
C ASP A 47 -17.73 -19.87 8.35
N ARG A 48 -16.47 -19.66 7.99
CA ARG A 48 -15.80 -18.36 8.03
C ARG A 48 -15.23 -18.01 6.67
N TRP A 49 -15.30 -16.73 6.33
CA TRP A 49 -14.61 -16.18 5.18
C TRP A 49 -14.08 -14.79 5.51
N ALA A 50 -12.96 -14.46 4.90
CA ALA A 50 -12.36 -13.13 4.95
C ALA A 50 -11.71 -12.78 3.62
N ILE A 51 -11.76 -11.50 3.28
CA ILE A 51 -11.14 -10.89 2.14
C ILE A 51 -10.26 -9.76 2.67
N VAL A 52 -8.99 -9.78 2.28
CA VAL A 52 -8.04 -8.71 2.58
C VAL A 52 -7.60 -8.10 1.26
N PHE A 53 -7.94 -6.84 1.07
CA PHE A 53 -7.37 -6.01 0.02
C PHE A 53 -6.15 -5.30 0.57
N GLU A 54 -5.06 -5.36 -0.18
CA GLU A 54 -3.79 -4.69 0.11
C GLU A 54 -3.55 -3.66 -0.99
N LYS A 55 -3.24 -2.42 -0.63
CA LYS A 55 -2.81 -1.36 -1.55
C LYS A 55 -1.56 -0.70 -0.99
N ALA A 56 -0.42 -0.95 -1.64
CA ALA A 56 0.85 -0.31 -1.32
C ALA A 56 1.07 0.90 -2.23
N GLY A 57 1.76 1.91 -1.72
CA GLY A 57 2.03 3.11 -2.51
C GLY A 57 2.65 4.25 -1.74
N PHE A 58 2.69 5.40 -2.39
CA PHE A 58 3.21 6.64 -1.83
C PHE A 58 2.05 7.54 -1.39
N SER A 59 2.00 7.87 -0.10
CA SER A 59 1.04 8.83 0.46
C SER A 59 1.64 10.23 0.38
N THR A 60 1.11 11.09 -0.49
CA THR A 60 1.60 12.48 -0.62
C THR A 60 1.26 13.31 0.61
N GLY A 61 0.09 13.09 1.21
CA GLY A 61 -0.35 13.83 2.39
C GLY A 61 0.50 13.56 3.65
N SER A 62 1.07 12.37 3.75
CA SER A 62 1.97 11.98 4.85
C SER A 62 3.45 11.94 4.45
N ALA A 63 3.74 12.15 3.16
CA ALA A 63 5.05 11.98 2.54
C ALA A 63 5.76 10.70 3.02
N CYS A 64 5.08 9.56 2.89
CA CYS A 64 5.57 8.25 3.34
C CYS A 64 5.18 7.12 2.38
N GLY A 65 5.95 6.03 2.37
CA GLY A 65 5.54 4.79 1.72
C GLY A 65 4.59 4.03 2.64
N MET A 66 3.41 3.66 2.18
CA MET A 66 2.35 3.12 3.04
C MET A 66 1.65 1.92 2.41
N LEU A 67 1.13 1.05 3.27
CA LEU A 67 0.24 -0.05 2.96
C LEU A 67 -1.13 0.24 3.58
N GLU A 68 -2.16 0.33 2.74
CA GLU A 68 -3.56 0.34 3.14
C GLU A 68 -4.11 -1.08 3.05
N LEU A 69 -4.78 -1.51 4.11
CA LEU A 69 -5.43 -2.80 4.23
C LEU A 69 -6.92 -2.57 4.40
N SER A 70 -7.77 -3.22 3.59
CA SER A 70 -9.22 -3.24 3.77
C SER A 70 -9.70 -4.68 3.99
N TYR A 71 -10.51 -4.85 5.03
CA TYR A 71 -10.93 -6.13 5.56
C TYR A 71 -12.43 -6.32 5.35
N TYR A 72 -12.83 -7.49 4.86
CA TYR A 72 -14.24 -7.86 4.72
C TYR A 72 -14.41 -9.31 5.14
N GLY A 73 -15.44 -9.63 5.93
CA GLY A 73 -15.68 -11.03 6.29
C GLY A 73 -16.61 -11.22 7.46
N ASN A 74 -17.22 -12.40 7.52
CA ASN A 74 -18.11 -12.76 8.62
C ASN A 74 -17.36 -13.16 9.91
N CYS A 75 -16.03 -13.27 9.86
CA CYS A 75 -15.19 -13.70 10.98
C CYS A 75 -14.17 -12.65 11.43
N LEU A 76 -14.11 -11.51 10.75
CA LEU A 76 -13.19 -10.44 11.11
C LEU A 76 -13.77 -9.64 12.28
N ARG A 77 -12.89 -9.28 13.21
CA ARG A 77 -13.22 -8.32 14.27
C ARG A 77 -12.65 -6.99 13.82
N ASN A 78 -13.53 -6.01 13.70
CA ASN A 78 -13.23 -4.68 13.16
C ASN A 78 -12.00 -4.09 13.86
N THR A 79 -11.16 -3.39 13.10
CA THR A 79 -10.05 -2.66 13.69
C THR A 79 -10.62 -1.51 14.52
N THR A 80 -10.12 -1.34 15.73
CA THR A 80 -10.45 -0.18 16.54
C THR A 80 -9.44 0.90 16.22
N GLU A 81 -9.92 1.99 15.65
CA GLU A 81 -9.13 3.20 15.43
C GLU A 81 -8.69 3.81 16.77
N PRO A 82 -7.63 4.63 16.83
CA PRO A 82 -7.17 5.27 18.08
C PRO A 82 -8.26 6.09 18.80
N ASN A 83 -9.27 6.57 18.07
CA ASN A 83 -10.41 7.30 18.61
C ASN A 83 -11.55 6.40 19.12
N GLY A 84 -11.36 5.08 19.14
CA GLY A 84 -12.33 4.09 19.61
C GLY A 84 -13.41 3.69 18.60
N GLN A 85 -13.39 4.27 17.39
CA GLN A 85 -14.35 3.94 16.34
C GLN A 85 -13.95 2.65 15.62
N THR A 86 -14.94 1.91 15.11
CA THR A 86 -14.67 0.71 14.32
C THR A 86 -14.40 1.07 12.87
N SER A 87 -13.40 0.43 12.29
CA SER A 87 -13.02 0.57 10.89
C SER A 87 -12.83 -0.80 10.24
N ASN A 88 -13.09 -0.87 8.94
CA ASN A 88 -12.72 -2.03 8.12
C ASN A 88 -11.32 -1.83 7.49
N SER A 89 -10.63 -0.74 7.79
CA SER A 89 -9.31 -0.44 7.22
C SER A 89 -8.21 -0.35 8.27
N LYS A 90 -6.97 -0.48 7.80
CA LYS A 90 -5.76 -0.27 8.60
C LYS A 90 -4.64 0.24 7.71
N TYR A 91 -3.89 1.20 8.21
CA TYR A 91 -2.70 1.71 7.55
C TYR A 91 -1.44 1.20 8.24
N VAL A 92 -0.43 0.90 7.43
CA VAL A 92 0.88 0.50 7.92
C VAL A 92 1.95 1.24 7.14
N THR A 93 2.78 2.02 7.83
CA THR A 93 3.94 2.67 7.22
C THR A 93 4.96 1.61 6.80
N LEU A 94 5.38 1.68 5.54
CA LEU A 94 6.43 0.87 4.95
C LEU A 94 7.76 1.63 4.90
N ILE A 95 7.71 2.92 4.58
CA ILE A 95 8.87 3.82 4.51
C ILE A 95 8.49 5.07 5.29
N GLU A 96 9.24 5.42 6.33
CA GLU A 96 8.92 6.56 7.18
C GLU A 96 9.20 7.89 6.45
N TYR A 97 8.54 8.95 6.93
CA TYR A 97 8.81 10.31 6.45
C TYR A 97 10.30 10.66 6.51
N ASP A 98 10.93 10.43 7.67
CA ASP A 98 12.35 10.76 7.88
C ASP A 98 13.28 9.97 6.94
N ASP A 99 12.91 8.74 6.56
CA ASP A 99 13.70 7.94 5.61
C ASP A 99 13.62 8.50 4.20
N LEU A 100 12.44 8.98 3.78
CA LEU A 100 12.29 9.68 2.50
C LEU A 100 13.02 11.02 2.52
N GLN A 101 12.93 11.79 3.62
CA GLN A 101 13.64 13.06 3.73
C GLN A 101 15.16 12.90 3.66
N ALA A 102 15.70 11.80 4.20
CA ALA A 102 17.13 11.53 4.16
C ALA A 102 17.67 11.29 2.73
N ILE A 103 16.81 10.95 1.77
CA ILE A 103 17.19 10.71 0.37
C ILE A 103 16.63 11.76 -0.58
N THR A 104 16.00 12.82 -0.07
CA THR A 104 15.44 13.89 -0.90
C THR A 104 16.55 14.70 -1.57
N GLU A 105 16.38 14.97 -2.87
CA GLU A 105 17.21 15.94 -3.58
C GLU A 105 16.97 17.36 -2.99
N PRO A 106 18.01 18.10 -2.54
CA PRO A 106 17.83 19.36 -1.79
C PRO A 106 16.94 20.42 -2.45
N ASP A 107 17.00 20.52 -3.79
CA ASP A 107 16.19 21.46 -4.58
C ASP A 107 15.03 20.77 -5.31
N GLY A 108 14.70 19.53 -4.92
CA GLY A 108 13.62 18.73 -5.49
C GLY A 108 12.37 18.70 -4.61
N PHE A 109 11.23 18.43 -5.24
CA PHE A 109 10.01 18.08 -4.54
C PHE A 109 9.71 16.60 -4.75
N GLU A 110 9.76 15.81 -3.68
CA GLU A 110 9.48 14.36 -3.71
C GLU A 110 10.35 13.60 -4.73
N GLN A 111 11.62 14.02 -4.85
CA GLN A 111 12.60 13.44 -5.75
C GLN A 111 13.75 12.82 -4.97
N VAL A 112 14.19 11.67 -5.44
CA VAL A 112 15.36 10.96 -4.93
C VAL A 112 16.62 11.67 -5.39
N ALA A 113 17.52 11.99 -4.45
CA ALA A 113 18.83 12.53 -4.74
C ALA A 113 19.66 11.54 -5.56
N ALA A 114 20.36 12.02 -6.58
CA ALA A 114 21.12 11.15 -7.49
C ALA A 114 22.23 10.33 -6.82
N ASN A 115 22.68 10.75 -5.63
CA ASN A 115 23.67 10.05 -4.82
C ASN A 115 23.07 9.17 -3.71
N ALA A 116 21.74 9.10 -3.58
CA ALA A 116 21.09 8.21 -2.63
C ALA A 116 21.25 6.76 -3.07
N ILE A 117 21.78 5.90 -2.20
CA ILE A 117 22.14 4.51 -2.55
C ILE A 117 21.22 3.47 -1.94
N GLU A 118 20.56 3.80 -0.83
CA GLU A 118 19.73 2.87 -0.07
C GLU A 118 18.64 3.62 0.70
N ILE A 119 17.58 2.89 1.03
CA ILE A 119 16.47 3.39 1.84
C ILE A 119 16.03 2.32 2.83
N ARG A 120 15.52 2.75 3.98
CA ARG A 120 14.88 1.87 4.95
C ARG A 120 13.42 1.63 4.57
N VAL A 121 13.09 0.35 4.39
CA VAL A 121 11.72 -0.17 4.25
C VAL A 121 11.45 -1.04 5.47
N ARG A 122 10.64 -0.53 6.41
CA ARG A 122 10.37 -1.11 7.73
C ARG A 122 11.66 -1.39 8.50
N ASP A 123 11.99 -2.67 8.68
CA ASP A 123 13.14 -3.20 9.41
C ASP A 123 14.32 -3.57 8.48
N LYS A 124 14.26 -3.18 7.20
CA LYS A 124 15.26 -3.57 6.19
C LYS A 124 15.80 -2.36 5.45
N ILE A 125 17.10 -2.39 5.18
CA ILE A 125 17.74 -1.46 4.25
C ILE A 125 17.76 -2.13 2.87
N VAL A 126 17.32 -1.41 1.84
CA VAL A 126 17.25 -1.89 0.45
C VAL A 126 17.94 -0.90 -0.48
N PRO A 127 18.60 -1.37 -1.56
CA PRO A 127 19.26 -0.48 -2.51
C PRO A 127 18.23 0.33 -3.29
N ILE A 128 18.60 1.57 -3.61
CA ILE A 128 17.86 2.45 -4.52
C ILE A 128 18.39 2.25 -5.94
N GLN A 129 17.48 2.13 -6.91
CA GLN A 129 17.82 2.20 -8.33
C GLN A 129 17.75 3.66 -8.77
N ASN A 130 18.83 4.20 -9.35
CA ASN A 130 18.87 5.58 -9.83
C ASN A 130 18.89 5.68 -11.36
N ASP A 131 18.99 4.57 -12.10
CA ASP A 131 18.95 4.56 -13.56
C ASP A 131 17.50 4.63 -14.06
N PRO A 132 17.06 5.76 -14.68
CA PRO A 132 15.69 5.89 -15.18
C PRO A 132 15.33 4.85 -16.26
N SER A 133 16.32 4.29 -16.97
CA SER A 133 16.07 3.28 -18.00
C SER A 133 15.57 1.96 -17.42
N GLU A 134 15.98 1.61 -16.20
CA GLU A 134 15.53 0.41 -15.47
C GLU A 134 14.05 0.51 -15.07
N TYR A 135 13.58 1.72 -14.73
CA TYR A 135 12.16 2.00 -14.49
C TYR A 135 11.34 1.84 -15.76
N ARG A 136 11.79 2.47 -16.86
CA ARG A 136 11.10 2.42 -18.16
C ARG A 136 11.02 1.00 -18.72
N ALA A 137 12.05 0.17 -18.50
CA ALA A 137 12.04 -1.25 -18.87
C ALA A 137 10.92 -2.05 -18.18
N LYS A 138 10.38 -1.54 -17.06
CA LYS A 138 9.24 -2.11 -16.32
C LYS A 138 7.92 -1.38 -16.58
N GLY A 139 7.90 -0.42 -17.51
CA GLY A 139 6.73 0.40 -17.80
C GLY A 139 6.42 1.41 -16.68
N ILE A 140 7.40 1.77 -15.87
CA ILE A 140 7.28 2.80 -14.83
C ILE A 140 7.83 4.11 -15.41
N ASP A 141 7.06 5.21 -15.28
CA ASP A 141 7.58 6.54 -15.56
C ASP A 141 8.39 7.03 -14.36
N PRO A 142 9.73 7.18 -14.48
CA PRO A 142 10.58 7.60 -13.37
C PRO A 142 10.36 9.06 -12.95
N THR A 143 9.82 9.89 -13.86
CA THR A 143 9.88 11.35 -13.77
C THR A 143 8.53 12.00 -13.57
N GLY A 144 7.44 11.25 -13.75
CA GLY A 144 6.08 11.72 -13.53
C GLY A 144 5.80 13.08 -14.19
N TYR A 145 5.59 14.10 -13.36
CA TYR A 145 5.30 15.47 -13.81
C TYR A 145 6.50 16.43 -13.66
N SER A 146 7.66 15.92 -13.24
CA SER A 146 8.85 16.74 -13.02
C SER A 146 9.48 17.29 -14.31
N ASP A 147 10.05 18.49 -14.19
CA ASP A 147 10.91 19.13 -15.18
C ASP A 147 12.39 18.68 -15.09
N ARG A 148 12.74 17.79 -14.15
CA ARG A 148 14.08 17.21 -14.00
C ARG A 148 14.08 15.74 -14.42
N PRO A 149 14.26 15.44 -15.73
CA PRO A 149 14.08 14.10 -16.29
C PRO A 149 15.17 13.10 -15.90
N ASP A 150 16.22 13.56 -15.24
CA ASP A 150 17.36 12.80 -14.74
C ASP A 150 17.16 12.26 -13.31
N LEU A 151 16.15 12.74 -12.60
CA LEU A 151 15.84 12.29 -11.24
C LEU A 151 14.62 11.36 -11.20
N ILE A 152 14.54 10.60 -10.12
CA ILE A 152 13.46 9.65 -9.87
C ILE A 152 12.50 10.26 -8.84
N GLU A 153 11.20 10.27 -9.13
CA GLU A 153 10.17 10.66 -8.15
C GLU A 153 9.95 9.54 -7.10
N PHE A 154 9.54 9.91 -5.89
CA PHE A 154 9.28 8.95 -4.80
C PHE A 154 8.22 7.92 -5.18
N GLU A 155 7.16 8.33 -5.88
CA GLU A 155 6.15 7.42 -6.43
C GLU A 155 6.81 6.33 -7.27
N ALA A 156 7.62 6.72 -8.25
CA ALA A 156 8.27 5.79 -9.16
C ALA A 156 9.20 4.84 -8.41
N MET A 157 10.02 5.37 -7.49
CA MET A 157 10.91 4.57 -6.64
C MET A 157 10.12 3.52 -5.84
N ILE A 158 9.03 3.91 -5.18
CA ILE A 158 8.21 2.99 -4.38
C ILE A 158 7.54 1.94 -5.29
N ARG A 159 7.05 2.34 -6.48
CA ARG A 159 6.52 1.42 -7.50
C ARG A 159 7.57 0.41 -7.96
N PHE A 160 8.80 0.85 -8.18
CA PHE A 160 9.90 -0.05 -8.56
C PHE A 160 10.24 -1.03 -7.44
N LEU A 161 10.36 -0.54 -6.20
CA LEU A 161 10.62 -1.38 -5.02
C LEU A 161 9.53 -2.45 -4.85
N ASP A 162 8.27 -2.10 -5.11
CA ASP A 162 7.18 -3.08 -5.10
C ASP A 162 7.37 -4.18 -6.14
N GLU A 163 7.70 -3.79 -7.38
CA GLU A 163 7.90 -4.71 -8.50
C GLU A 163 9.08 -5.68 -8.25
N VAL A 164 10.19 -5.20 -7.69
CA VAL A 164 11.40 -6.02 -7.50
C VAL A 164 11.47 -6.74 -6.16
N SER A 165 10.93 -6.15 -5.09
CA SER A 165 11.10 -6.65 -3.72
C SER A 165 9.80 -7.11 -3.06
N ARG A 166 8.63 -6.78 -3.63
CA ARG A 166 7.30 -7.01 -3.03
C ARG A 166 7.26 -6.55 -1.58
N ILE A 167 7.59 -5.27 -1.38
CA ILE A 167 7.83 -4.62 -0.08
C ILE A 167 6.69 -4.78 0.94
N HIS A 168 5.49 -5.16 0.49
CA HIS A 168 4.32 -5.34 1.34
C HIS A 168 4.06 -6.78 1.83
N ARG A 169 4.89 -7.81 1.56
CA ARG A 169 4.58 -9.18 2.04
C ARG A 169 4.42 -9.21 3.57
N PRO A 170 3.20 -9.38 4.12
CA PRO A 170 3.07 -9.65 5.53
C PRO A 170 3.58 -11.07 5.80
N ARG A 171 4.35 -11.25 6.88
CA ARG A 171 4.53 -12.59 7.44
C ARG A 171 3.13 -13.04 7.85
N VAL A 172 2.73 -14.23 7.42
CA VAL A 172 1.40 -14.86 7.69
C VAL A 172 1.07 -14.99 9.20
N MET A 173 1.95 -14.53 10.10
CA MET A 173 1.82 -14.63 11.55
C MET A 173 1.44 -13.33 12.29
N ASP A 174 1.17 -12.22 11.58
CA ASP A 174 0.73 -10.96 12.22
C ASP A 174 -0.81 -10.75 12.16
N LEU A 175 -1.58 -11.82 11.92
CA LEU A 175 -3.06 -11.85 11.98
C LEU A 175 -3.54 -12.71 13.16
#